data_AF-A0A951EF13-F1
#
_entry.id   AF-A0A951EF13-F1
#
_cell.length_a   1.000
_cell.length_b   1.000
_cell.length_c   1.000
_cell.angle_alpha   90.00
_cell.angle_beta   90.00
_cell.angle_gamma   90.00
#
_symmetry.space_group_name_H-M   'P 1'
#
loop_
_entity.id
_entity.type
_entity.pdbx_description
1 polymer ?
#
loop_
_entity_poly.entity_id
_entity_poly.type
_entity_poly.pdbx_seq_one_letter_code
_entity_poly.pdbx_strand_id
1 'polypeptide(L)'
;MTLILHAGAKPVDYDALSQLAVPLATETHVPIAHTAVVDMVKYSLGFYGHEIVSEDYGITPDGMRFFGVLSLKSEYGDYTDTVGLRNSHDKRFPVGISFGSRVFVCDNLAFSGDHVIRRKHTANAKRELPGLVAEVVEPLKDQRVAQARTFDLYRHTPLLRARMHDAVIQLYKKGVINLQRIGDVLEAYEKPPHDWGKETAWRLFNATTFALTGRVAENPGATRQLHNVIDGICEPVN
;
A
#
# COMPACT_ATOMS: atom_id res chain seq x y z
N MET A 1 -4.92 6.44 -2.93
CA MET A 1 -3.94 6.21 -4.02
C MET A 1 -4.68 5.71 -5.25
N THR A 2 -4.12 5.89 -6.45
CA THR A 2 -4.84 5.66 -7.72
C THR A 2 -4.34 4.38 -8.39
N LEU A 3 -5.27 3.54 -8.86
CA LEU A 3 -5.00 2.48 -9.81
C LEU A 3 -4.43 3.11 -11.10
N ILE A 4 -3.23 2.71 -11.53
CA ILE A 4 -2.63 3.24 -12.76
C ILE A 4 -2.77 2.21 -13.89
N LEU A 5 -3.49 2.60 -14.94
CA LEU A 5 -3.71 1.79 -16.15
C LEU A 5 -3.08 2.50 -17.36
N HIS A 6 -1.78 2.31 -17.58
CA HIS A 6 -1.03 3.01 -18.64
C HIS A 6 -0.25 2.05 -19.58
N ALA A 7 -0.17 0.78 -19.23
CA ALA A 7 0.56 -0.28 -19.94
C ALA A 7 -0.37 -1.24 -20.71
N GLY A 8 -1.63 -0.85 -20.92
CA GLY A 8 -2.56 -1.50 -21.86
C GLY A 8 -3.81 -2.10 -21.23
N ALA A 9 -3.96 -2.07 -19.89
CA ALA A 9 -5.23 -2.40 -19.26
C ALA A 9 -6.23 -1.24 -19.38
N LYS A 10 -7.52 -1.54 -19.21
CA LYS A 10 -8.62 -0.56 -19.25
C LYS A 10 -9.47 -0.67 -18.00
N PRO A 11 -10.08 0.44 -17.55
CA PRO A 11 -11.08 0.39 -16.48
C PRO A 11 -12.20 -0.58 -16.81
N VAL A 12 -12.69 -1.28 -15.79
CA VAL A 12 -13.83 -2.20 -15.89
C VAL A 12 -14.70 -2.05 -14.64
N ASP A 13 -16.00 -2.23 -14.76
CA ASP A 13 -16.86 -2.32 -13.57
C ASP A 13 -16.91 -3.76 -13.04
N TYR A 14 -17.49 -3.93 -11.86
CA TYR A 14 -17.59 -5.24 -11.23
C TYR A 14 -18.49 -6.21 -12.05
N ASP A 15 -19.57 -5.69 -12.63
CA ASP A 15 -20.52 -6.50 -13.40
C ASP A 15 -19.86 -7.08 -14.67
N ALA A 16 -19.13 -6.27 -15.44
CA ALA A 16 -18.37 -6.73 -16.59
C ALA A 16 -17.24 -7.68 -16.18
N LEU A 17 -16.59 -7.45 -15.03
CA LEU A 17 -15.60 -8.38 -14.48
C LEU A 17 -16.21 -9.76 -14.17
N SER A 18 -17.47 -9.80 -13.70
CA SER A 18 -18.19 -11.04 -13.38
C SER A 18 -18.56 -11.88 -14.61
N GLN A 19 -18.65 -11.26 -15.78
CA GLN A 19 -18.97 -11.93 -17.05
C GLN A 19 -17.74 -12.56 -17.73
N LEU A 20 -16.53 -12.32 -17.21
CA LEU A 20 -15.32 -12.88 -17.79
C LEU A 20 -15.25 -14.41 -17.59
N ALA A 21 -14.97 -15.12 -18.67
CA ALA A 21 -14.76 -16.56 -18.62
C ALA A 21 -13.49 -16.90 -17.83
N VAL A 22 -13.58 -17.90 -16.95
CA VAL A 22 -12.42 -18.45 -16.27
C VAL A 22 -11.86 -19.60 -17.10
N PRO A 23 -10.57 -19.59 -17.49
CA PRO A 23 -9.99 -20.69 -18.24
C PRO A 23 -10.05 -22.02 -17.49
N LEU A 24 -10.08 -23.11 -18.24
CA LEU A 24 -10.07 -24.46 -17.67
C LEU A 24 -8.79 -24.71 -16.85
N ALA A 25 -8.96 -25.39 -15.72
CA ALA A 25 -7.83 -25.81 -14.91
C ALA A 25 -7.00 -26.87 -15.64
N THR A 26 -5.69 -26.80 -15.44
CA THR A 26 -4.71 -27.83 -15.81
C THR A 26 -4.18 -28.51 -14.54
N GLU A 27 -3.45 -29.61 -14.69
CA GLU A 27 -2.83 -30.33 -13.56
C GLU A 27 -1.99 -29.42 -12.64
N THR A 28 -1.28 -28.45 -13.23
CA THR A 28 -0.34 -27.57 -12.50
C THR A 28 -0.83 -26.14 -12.31
N HIS A 29 -2.03 -25.81 -12.81
CA HIS A 29 -2.58 -24.45 -12.75
C HIS A 29 -4.09 -24.47 -12.67
N VAL A 30 -4.62 -23.98 -11.55
CA VAL A 30 -6.05 -23.93 -11.23
C VAL A 30 -6.46 -22.45 -11.09
N PRO A 31 -6.94 -21.81 -12.17
CA PRO A 31 -7.36 -20.42 -12.16
C PRO A 31 -8.42 -20.12 -11.09
N ILE A 32 -8.35 -18.90 -10.54
CA ILE A 32 -9.34 -18.35 -9.61
C ILE A 32 -9.99 -17.18 -10.33
N ALA A 33 -11.32 -17.14 -10.36
CA ALA A 33 -12.07 -16.02 -10.95
C ALA A 33 -11.59 -14.69 -10.37
N HIS A 34 -11.53 -13.63 -11.17
CA HIS A 34 -11.12 -12.32 -10.70
C HIS A 34 -12.06 -11.81 -9.61
N THR A 35 -13.37 -11.95 -9.81
CA THR A 35 -14.41 -11.66 -8.80
C THR A 35 -14.24 -12.46 -7.52
N ALA A 36 -13.91 -13.75 -7.59
CA ALA A 36 -13.70 -14.54 -6.37
C ALA A 36 -12.56 -14.00 -5.48
N VAL A 37 -11.54 -13.36 -6.05
CA VAL A 37 -10.49 -12.68 -5.26
C VAL A 37 -11.06 -11.41 -4.61
N VAL A 38 -11.82 -10.62 -5.37
CA VAL A 38 -12.49 -9.42 -4.87
C VAL A 38 -13.44 -9.76 -3.72
N ASP A 39 -14.35 -10.71 -3.94
CA ASP A 39 -15.41 -11.09 -2.99
C ASP A 39 -14.85 -11.65 -1.69
N MET A 40 -13.83 -12.49 -1.78
CA MET A 40 -13.14 -13.03 -0.61
C MET A 40 -12.54 -11.90 0.25
N VAL A 41 -11.90 -10.91 -0.38
CA VAL A 41 -11.32 -9.77 0.33
C VAL A 41 -12.41 -8.88 0.91
N LYS A 42 -13.45 -8.56 0.14
CA LYS A 42 -14.60 -7.76 0.60
C LYS A 42 -15.30 -8.42 1.78
N TYR A 43 -15.51 -9.74 1.73
CA TYR A 43 -16.11 -10.51 2.81
C TYR A 43 -15.24 -10.44 4.07
N SER A 44 -13.93 -10.66 3.96
CA SER A 44 -13.03 -10.60 5.12
C SER A 44 -13.00 -9.20 5.74
N LEU A 45 -12.90 -8.15 4.92
CA LEU A 45 -12.96 -6.76 5.38
C LEU A 45 -14.26 -6.47 6.13
N GLY A 46 -15.41 -6.82 5.55
CA GLY A 46 -16.71 -6.63 6.18
C GLY A 46 -16.87 -7.42 7.47
N PHE A 47 -16.38 -8.67 7.51
CA PHE A 47 -16.42 -9.52 8.69
C PHE A 47 -15.67 -8.91 9.89
N TYR A 48 -14.52 -8.28 9.65
CA TYR A 48 -13.73 -7.57 10.67
C TYR A 48 -14.13 -6.09 10.84
N GLY A 49 -15.23 -5.66 10.24
CA GLY A 49 -15.82 -4.33 10.45
C GLY A 49 -15.15 -3.19 9.68
N HIS A 50 -14.42 -3.49 8.60
CA HIS A 50 -13.86 -2.47 7.71
C HIS A 50 -14.86 -2.07 6.62
N GLU A 51 -15.12 -0.77 6.51
CA GLU A 51 -15.98 -0.19 5.48
C GLU A 51 -15.15 0.16 4.22
N ILE A 52 -15.63 -0.24 3.05
CA ILE A 52 -15.05 0.10 1.75
C ILE A 52 -15.78 1.34 1.22
N VAL A 53 -15.02 2.37 0.81
CA VAL A 53 -15.57 3.65 0.33
C VAL A 53 -15.41 3.85 -1.17
N SER A 54 -14.44 3.18 -1.80
CA SER A 54 -14.29 3.19 -3.26
C SER A 54 -13.68 1.88 -3.75
N GLU A 55 -14.00 1.54 -5.00
CA GLU A 55 -13.54 0.35 -5.69
C GLU A 55 -13.17 0.74 -7.12
N ASP A 56 -11.92 0.50 -7.51
CA ASP A 56 -11.43 0.77 -8.86
C ASP A 56 -10.86 -0.53 -9.44
N TYR A 57 -11.27 -0.89 -10.66
CA TYR A 57 -10.85 -2.13 -11.32
C TYR A 57 -10.32 -1.87 -12.72
N GLY A 58 -9.35 -2.69 -13.12
CA GLY A 58 -8.76 -2.68 -14.45
C GLY A 58 -8.49 -4.10 -14.95
N ILE A 59 -8.65 -4.29 -16.25
CA ILE A 59 -8.45 -5.57 -16.93
C ILE A 59 -7.68 -5.37 -18.24
N THR A 60 -6.83 -6.33 -18.60
CA THR A 60 -6.22 -6.36 -19.94
C THR A 60 -7.24 -6.71 -21.02
N PRO A 61 -7.01 -6.32 -22.30
CA PRO A 61 -7.98 -6.52 -23.37
C PRO A 61 -8.34 -7.98 -23.65
N ASP A 62 -7.44 -8.91 -23.30
CA ASP A 62 -7.66 -10.36 -23.40
C ASP A 62 -8.45 -10.94 -22.21
N GLY A 63 -8.78 -10.14 -21.21
CA GLY A 63 -9.49 -10.58 -20.00
C GLY A 63 -8.64 -11.40 -19.03
N MET A 64 -7.35 -11.58 -19.28
CA MET A 64 -6.52 -12.55 -18.55
C MET A 64 -5.83 -12.00 -17.32
N ARG A 65 -5.70 -10.67 -17.20
CA ARG A 65 -4.95 -10.01 -16.12
C ARG A 65 -5.78 -8.88 -15.51
N PHE A 66 -6.05 -9.04 -14.23
CA PHE A 66 -6.86 -8.15 -13.41
C PHE A 66 -6.01 -7.38 -12.41
N PHE A 67 -6.40 -6.12 -12.20
CA PHE A 67 -5.87 -5.20 -11.21
C PHE A 67 -7.03 -4.50 -10.50
N GLY A 68 -6.92 -4.31 -9.20
CA GLY A 68 -7.95 -3.64 -8.42
C GLY A 68 -7.38 -2.87 -7.25
N VAL A 69 -8.10 -1.84 -6.82
CA VAL A 69 -7.81 -1.03 -5.65
C VAL A 69 -9.12 -0.82 -4.88
N LEU A 70 -9.12 -1.17 -3.60
CA LEU A 70 -10.22 -0.89 -2.67
C LEU A 70 -9.75 0.16 -1.67
N SER A 71 -10.47 1.25 -1.53
CA SER A 71 -10.20 2.26 -0.49
C SER A 71 -11.07 1.99 0.72
N LEU A 72 -10.46 1.99 1.90
CA LEU A 72 -11.15 1.76 3.17
C LEU A 72 -11.41 3.09 3.87
N LYS A 73 -12.55 3.17 4.55
CA LYS A 73 -12.89 4.33 5.37
C LYS A 73 -11.86 4.50 6.47
N SER A 74 -11.48 5.75 6.68
CA SER A 74 -10.65 6.16 7.81
C SER A 74 -11.49 6.89 8.82
N GLU A 75 -11.41 6.48 10.08
CA GLU A 75 -11.98 7.24 11.21
C GLU A 75 -11.07 8.40 11.63
N TYR A 76 -9.83 8.45 11.11
CA TYR A 76 -8.75 9.30 11.62
C TYR A 76 -8.23 10.35 10.62
N GLY A 77 -9.00 10.69 9.58
CA GLY A 77 -8.68 11.77 8.63
C GLY A 77 -7.96 11.33 7.34
N ASP A 78 -6.95 12.10 6.90
CA ASP A 78 -6.34 12.08 5.54
C ASP A 78 -5.70 10.76 5.07
N TYR A 79 -5.66 9.73 5.91
CA TYR A 79 -5.10 8.42 5.59
C TYR A 79 -6.21 7.40 5.34
N THR A 80 -6.47 7.09 4.08
CA THR A 80 -7.31 5.95 3.69
C THR A 80 -6.41 4.74 3.45
N ASP A 81 -6.53 3.72 4.31
CA ASP A 81 -5.96 2.42 4.00
C ASP A 81 -6.50 1.91 2.68
N THR A 82 -5.62 1.30 1.92
CA THR A 82 -5.92 0.84 0.57
C THR A 82 -5.61 -0.66 0.51
N VAL A 83 -6.41 -1.40 -0.26
CA VAL A 83 -6.18 -2.81 -0.57
C VAL A 83 -5.95 -2.94 -2.06
N GLY A 84 -4.77 -3.44 -2.43
CA GLY A 84 -4.41 -3.70 -3.81
C GLY A 84 -4.71 -5.14 -4.17
N LEU A 85 -5.27 -5.35 -5.34
CA LEU A 85 -5.61 -6.66 -5.86
C LEU A 85 -4.95 -6.84 -7.22
N ARG A 86 -4.43 -8.04 -7.47
CA ARG A 86 -4.09 -8.47 -8.82
C ARG A 86 -4.27 -9.97 -8.96
N ASN A 87 -4.69 -10.38 -10.14
CA ASN A 87 -4.87 -11.79 -10.47
C ASN A 87 -4.58 -12.02 -11.96
N SER A 88 -3.94 -13.13 -12.31
CA SER A 88 -3.75 -13.51 -13.72
C SER A 88 -4.17 -14.94 -13.97
N HIS A 89 -4.78 -15.19 -15.13
CA HIS A 89 -5.08 -16.55 -15.58
C HIS A 89 -4.02 -17.11 -16.53
N ASP A 90 -3.19 -16.25 -17.12
CA ASP A 90 -2.15 -16.60 -18.11
C ASP A 90 -0.77 -16.94 -17.49
N LYS A 91 -0.73 -17.21 -16.18
CA LYS A 91 0.46 -17.58 -15.41
C LYS A 91 1.55 -16.49 -15.32
N ARG A 92 1.27 -15.25 -15.75
CA ARG A 92 2.26 -14.16 -15.66
C ARG A 92 2.58 -13.77 -14.22
N PHE A 93 1.60 -13.86 -13.32
CA PHE A 93 1.80 -13.60 -11.90
C PHE A 93 0.77 -14.32 -11.02
N PRO A 94 1.14 -14.67 -9.76
CA PRO A 94 0.20 -15.25 -8.80
C PRO A 94 -0.88 -14.25 -8.39
N VAL A 95 -1.93 -14.74 -7.71
CA VAL A 95 -2.84 -13.86 -6.95
C VAL A 95 -1.99 -13.01 -6.00
N GLY A 96 -2.20 -11.70 -6.05
CA GLY A 96 -1.54 -10.73 -5.18
C GLY A 96 -2.57 -9.89 -4.46
N ILE A 97 -2.44 -9.82 -3.14
CA ILE A 97 -3.29 -8.96 -2.30
C ILE A 97 -2.34 -8.13 -1.44
N SER A 98 -2.42 -6.82 -1.52
CA SER A 98 -1.62 -5.91 -0.70
C SER A 98 -2.51 -5.08 0.21
N PHE A 99 -2.06 -4.86 1.43
CA PHE A 99 -2.73 -3.99 2.40
C PHE A 99 -1.75 -2.92 2.84
N GLY A 100 -2.25 -1.71 3.05
CA GLY A 100 -1.46 -0.68 3.70
C GLY A 100 -1.98 0.72 3.48
N SER A 101 -1.33 1.63 4.17
CA SER A 101 -1.57 3.07 4.10
C SER A 101 -1.18 3.66 2.74
N ARG A 102 -0.26 2.97 2.04
CA ARG A 102 0.29 3.34 0.73
C ARG A 102 0.41 2.13 -0.17
N VAL A 103 -0.70 1.71 -0.78
CA VAL A 103 -0.70 0.64 -1.77
C VAL A 103 -0.52 1.18 -3.19
N PHE A 104 0.39 0.56 -3.94
CA PHE A 104 0.58 0.85 -5.36
C PHE A 104 0.18 -0.36 -6.20
N VAL A 105 -0.67 -0.13 -7.20
CA VAL A 105 -1.06 -1.12 -8.21
C VAL A 105 -0.99 -0.46 -9.58
N CYS A 106 -0.19 -1.05 -10.47
CA CYS A 106 -0.07 -0.59 -11.85
C CYS A 106 -0.18 -1.78 -12.82
N ASP A 107 -0.78 -1.54 -13.98
CA ASP A 107 -0.93 -2.55 -15.04
C ASP A 107 0.40 -2.95 -15.70
N ASN A 108 1.50 -2.25 -15.41
CA ASN A 108 2.87 -2.66 -15.70
C ASN A 108 3.43 -3.75 -14.74
N LEU A 109 2.58 -4.34 -13.89
CA LEU A 109 2.87 -5.36 -12.88
C LEU A 109 3.52 -4.86 -11.58
N ALA A 110 3.76 -3.56 -11.43
CA ALA A 110 4.22 -3.01 -10.17
C ALA A 110 3.13 -3.13 -9.09
N PHE A 111 3.52 -3.67 -7.94
CA PHE A 111 2.59 -4.01 -6.86
C PHE A 111 3.28 -3.98 -5.50
N SER A 112 2.88 -3.06 -4.62
CA SER A 112 3.43 -2.90 -3.27
C SER A 112 2.38 -2.49 -2.25
N GLY A 113 2.69 -2.73 -0.98
CA GLY A 113 1.92 -2.38 0.21
C GLY A 113 2.69 -2.82 1.46
N ASP A 114 2.19 -2.46 2.64
CA ASP A 114 2.81 -2.78 3.93
C ASP A 114 2.80 -4.29 4.18
N HIS A 115 1.70 -4.95 3.82
CA HIS A 115 1.56 -6.40 3.78
C HIS A 115 1.26 -6.85 2.36
N VAL A 116 1.92 -7.91 1.88
CA VAL A 116 1.68 -8.45 0.54
C VAL A 116 1.57 -9.98 0.56
N ILE A 117 0.37 -10.48 0.32
CA ILE A 117 0.08 -11.90 0.11
C ILE A 117 0.34 -12.22 -1.38
N ARG A 118 1.05 -13.31 -1.64
CA ARG A 118 1.23 -13.88 -2.98
C ARG A 118 0.91 -15.37 -2.97
N ARG A 119 -0.06 -15.81 -3.79
CA ARG A 119 -0.42 -17.23 -3.89
C ARG A 119 -0.56 -17.69 -5.34
N LYS A 120 0.19 -18.75 -5.69
CA LYS A 120 0.09 -19.40 -7.01
C LYS A 120 -1.26 -20.09 -7.14
N HIS A 121 -1.76 -20.16 -8.37
CA HIS A 121 -2.99 -20.85 -8.76
C HIS A 121 -2.84 -22.37 -8.73
N THR A 122 -2.78 -22.95 -7.54
CA THR A 122 -2.77 -24.42 -7.34
C THR A 122 -4.13 -24.88 -6.82
N ALA A 123 -4.36 -26.20 -6.79
CA ALA A 123 -5.59 -26.77 -6.25
C ALA A 123 -5.90 -26.33 -4.81
N ASN A 124 -4.87 -26.02 -4.02
CA ASN A 124 -5.01 -25.60 -2.62
C ASN A 124 -5.27 -24.09 -2.46
N ALA A 125 -5.03 -23.28 -3.48
CA ALA A 125 -5.03 -21.83 -3.36
C ALA A 125 -6.38 -21.27 -2.87
N LYS A 126 -7.50 -21.83 -3.36
CA LYS A 126 -8.86 -21.44 -2.93
C LYS A 126 -9.14 -21.74 -1.45
N ARG A 127 -8.49 -22.77 -0.89
CA ARG A 127 -8.62 -23.15 0.53
C ARG A 127 -7.75 -22.28 1.44
N GLU A 128 -6.56 -21.91 0.96
CA GLU A 128 -5.54 -21.24 1.77
C GLU A 128 -5.71 -19.71 1.79
N LEU A 129 -6.10 -19.12 0.66
CA LEU A 129 -6.23 -17.67 0.53
C LEU A 129 -7.14 -17.02 1.59
N PRO A 130 -8.32 -17.57 1.93
CA PRO A 130 -9.17 -16.97 2.96
C PRO A 130 -8.48 -16.84 4.32
N GLY A 131 -7.73 -17.87 4.74
CA GLY A 131 -6.98 -17.83 6.01
C GLY A 131 -5.87 -16.79 5.99
N LEU A 132 -5.09 -16.74 4.90
CA LEU A 132 -4.01 -15.75 4.74
C LEU A 132 -4.54 -14.31 4.73
N VAL A 133 -5.71 -14.09 4.12
CA VAL A 133 -6.36 -12.78 4.12
C VAL A 133 -6.84 -12.42 5.52
N ALA A 134 -7.50 -13.35 6.21
CA ALA A 134 -7.97 -13.12 7.58
C ALA A 134 -6.81 -12.80 8.55
N GLU A 135 -5.68 -13.50 8.46
CA GLU A 135 -4.48 -13.24 9.28
C GLU A 135 -3.97 -11.79 9.13
N VAL A 136 -4.11 -11.20 7.95
CA VAL A 136 -3.71 -9.79 7.72
C VAL A 136 -4.81 -8.84 8.12
N VAL A 137 -6.08 -9.15 7.80
CA VAL A 137 -7.23 -8.26 8.01
C VAL A 137 -7.61 -8.13 9.49
N GLU A 138 -7.58 -9.23 10.24
CA GLU A 138 -7.97 -9.27 11.66
C GLU A 138 -7.28 -8.20 12.52
N PRO A 139 -5.93 -8.06 12.51
CA PRO A 139 -5.25 -7.06 13.32
C PRO A 139 -5.30 -5.64 12.71
N LEU A 140 -5.86 -5.42 11.50
CA LEU A 140 -5.78 -4.12 10.82
C LEU A 140 -6.39 -2.99 11.66
N LYS A 141 -7.49 -3.25 12.36
CA LYS A 141 -8.13 -2.23 13.18
C LYS A 141 -7.18 -1.72 14.27
N ASP A 142 -6.56 -2.62 15.02
CA ASP A 142 -5.64 -2.25 16.10
C ASP A 142 -4.37 -1.59 15.55
N GLN A 143 -3.87 -2.08 14.40
CA GLN A 143 -2.74 -1.46 13.71
C GLN A 143 -3.04 -0.02 13.27
N ARG A 144 -4.26 0.27 12.78
CA ARG A 144 -4.69 1.63 12.43
C ARG A 144 -4.75 2.53 13.65
N VAL A 145 -5.31 2.04 14.75
CA VAL A 145 -5.37 2.80 16.01
C VAL A 145 -3.95 3.13 16.49
N ALA A 146 -3.04 2.16 16.44
CA ALA A 146 -1.65 2.38 16.81
C ALA A 146 -0.96 3.39 15.88
N GLN A 147 -1.15 3.27 14.57
CA GLN A 147 -0.57 4.18 13.58
C GLN A 147 -1.12 5.61 13.72
N ALA A 148 -2.42 5.77 13.97
CA ALA A 148 -3.04 7.07 14.21
C ALA A 148 -2.40 7.76 15.43
N ARG A 149 -2.20 7.01 16.53
CA ARG A 149 -1.48 7.52 17.72
C ARG A 149 -0.05 7.93 17.41
N THR A 150 0.68 7.14 16.61
CA THR A 150 2.03 7.49 16.15
C THR A 150 2.04 8.77 15.33
N PHE A 151 1.10 8.93 14.39
CA PHE A 151 1.00 10.14 13.58
C PHE A 151 0.58 11.36 14.38
N ASP A 152 -0.29 11.20 15.37
CA ASP A 152 -0.61 12.26 16.33
C ASP A 152 0.64 12.68 17.10
N LEU A 153 1.47 11.74 17.58
CA LEU A 153 2.75 12.05 18.20
C LEU A 153 3.66 12.84 17.25
N TYR A 154 3.75 12.44 15.98
CA TYR A 154 4.57 13.15 14.99
C TYR A 154 4.10 14.59 14.77
N ARG A 155 2.77 14.81 14.73
CA ARG A 155 2.18 16.14 14.56
C ARG A 155 2.45 17.06 15.76
N HIS A 156 2.57 16.49 16.95
CA HIS A 156 2.81 17.22 18.20
C HIS A 156 4.28 17.29 18.61
N THR A 157 5.21 16.86 17.76
CA THR A 157 6.66 16.93 18.02
C THR A 157 7.30 18.01 17.14
N PRO A 158 7.53 19.24 17.65
CA PRO A 158 8.26 20.28 16.93
C PRO A 158 9.72 19.87 16.69
N LEU A 159 10.24 20.16 15.50
CA LEU A 159 11.63 19.87 15.15
C LEU A 159 12.44 21.15 15.00
N LEU A 160 13.48 21.28 15.81
CA LEU A 160 14.56 22.24 15.56
C LEU A 160 15.31 21.86 14.28
N ARG A 161 15.75 22.87 13.52
CA ARG A 161 16.50 22.68 12.27
C ARG A 161 17.67 21.70 12.40
N ALA A 162 18.42 21.77 13.49
CA ALA A 162 19.54 20.85 13.76
C ALA A 162 19.10 19.38 13.89
N ARG A 163 18.01 19.11 14.63
CA ARG A 163 17.44 17.74 14.74
C ARG A 163 16.90 17.26 13.41
N MET A 164 16.26 18.13 12.63
CA MET A 164 15.76 17.78 11.30
C MET A 164 16.91 17.39 10.36
N HIS A 165 18.01 18.16 10.33
CA HIS A 165 19.19 17.82 9.52
C HIS A 165 19.80 16.48 9.95
N ASP A 166 19.96 16.24 11.26
CA ASP A 166 20.47 14.95 11.75
C ASP A 166 19.56 13.79 11.30
N ALA A 167 18.24 13.94 11.45
CA ALA A 167 17.27 12.94 11.01
C ALA A 167 17.40 12.63 9.50
N VAL A 168 17.55 13.64 8.65
CA VAL A 168 17.76 13.45 7.20
C VAL A 168 19.04 12.67 6.92
N ILE A 169 20.12 12.93 7.66
CA ILE A 169 21.35 12.15 7.55
C ILE A 169 21.16 10.70 8.04
N GLN A 170 20.40 10.48 9.12
CA GLN A 170 20.05 9.12 9.58
C GLN A 170 19.23 8.35 8.54
N LEU A 171 18.28 9.01 7.87
CA LEU A 171 17.50 8.43 6.76
C LEU A 171 18.41 7.96 5.62
N TYR A 172 19.41 8.76 5.26
CA TYR A 172 20.43 8.38 4.27
C TYR A 172 21.27 7.19 4.75
N LYS A 173 21.80 7.25 5.98
CA LYS A 173 22.65 6.18 6.55
C LYS A 173 21.94 4.83 6.67
N LYS A 174 20.63 4.85 6.95
CA LYS A 174 19.79 3.64 7.01
C LYS A 174 19.25 3.20 5.65
N GLY A 175 19.64 3.88 4.56
CA GLY A 175 19.25 3.52 3.20
C GLY A 175 17.77 3.78 2.88
N VAL A 176 17.10 4.63 3.65
CA VAL A 176 15.73 5.07 3.37
C VAL A 176 15.71 5.99 2.16
N ILE A 177 16.68 6.92 2.10
CA ILE A 177 16.89 7.84 0.97
C ILE A 177 18.32 7.69 0.44
N ASN A 178 18.55 8.05 -0.82
CA ASN A 178 19.90 8.13 -1.39
C ASN A 178 20.45 9.57 -1.27
N LEU A 179 21.71 9.76 -1.66
CA LEU A 179 22.37 11.07 -1.59
C LEU A 179 21.66 12.17 -2.39
N GLN A 180 21.09 11.83 -3.56
CA GLN A 180 20.37 12.78 -4.42
C GLN A 180 19.08 13.27 -3.75
N ARG A 181 18.39 12.39 -3.03
CA ARG A 181 17.12 12.69 -2.36
C ARG A 181 17.26 13.54 -1.11
N ILE A 182 18.47 13.73 -0.57
CA ILE A 182 18.68 14.63 0.58
C ILE A 182 18.16 16.04 0.26
N GLY A 183 18.52 16.57 -0.92
CA GLY A 183 18.06 17.88 -1.38
C GLY A 183 16.54 17.95 -1.49
N ASP A 184 15.93 16.94 -2.10
CA ASP A 184 14.48 16.87 -2.29
C ASP A 184 13.71 16.85 -0.97
N VAL A 185 14.20 16.10 0.03
CA VAL A 185 13.58 16.05 1.37
C VAL A 185 13.70 17.39 2.07
N LEU A 186 14.87 18.03 2.02
CA LEU A 186 15.08 19.34 2.64
C LEU A 186 14.20 20.41 1.99
N GLU A 187 14.14 20.44 0.66
CA GLU A 187 13.29 21.37 -0.07
C GLU A 187 11.80 21.13 0.24
N ALA A 188 11.33 19.89 0.21
CA ALA A 188 9.94 19.57 0.55
C ALA A 188 9.62 19.85 2.02
N TYR A 189 10.59 19.74 2.94
CA TYR A 189 10.39 20.13 4.33
C TYR A 189 10.29 21.65 4.48
N GLU A 190 11.19 22.41 3.88
CA GLU A 190 11.21 23.88 4.01
C GLU A 190 10.06 24.54 3.24
N LYS A 191 9.74 24.03 2.04
CA LYS A 191 8.71 24.54 1.12
C LYS A 191 7.79 23.39 0.67
N PRO A 192 6.85 22.96 1.52
CA PRO A 192 6.07 21.77 1.26
C PRO A 192 5.10 22.01 0.09
N PRO A 193 5.01 21.07 -0.86
CA PRO A 193 4.09 21.17 -2.01
C PRO A 193 2.61 21.05 -1.60
N HIS A 194 2.35 20.59 -0.38
CA HIS A 194 1.03 20.43 0.21
C HIS A 194 1.04 20.96 1.64
N ASP A 195 -0.13 21.29 2.20
CA ASP A 195 -0.19 21.68 3.61
C ASP A 195 0.01 20.45 4.53
N TRP A 196 1.19 20.37 5.13
CA TRP A 196 1.55 19.39 6.16
C TRP A 196 1.67 20.02 7.55
N GLY A 197 1.23 21.27 7.71
CA GLY A 197 1.32 22.02 8.94
C GLY A 197 2.73 22.57 9.26
N LYS A 198 3.00 22.74 10.55
CA LYS A 198 4.22 23.37 11.09
C LYS A 198 5.44 22.44 11.00
N GLU A 199 6.60 22.99 11.35
CA GLU A 199 7.91 22.33 11.41
C GLU A 199 7.95 21.26 12.51
N THR A 200 7.40 20.09 12.18
CA THR A 200 7.19 18.95 13.09
C THR A 200 7.74 17.67 12.48
N ALA A 201 7.85 16.62 13.29
CA ALA A 201 8.20 15.28 12.80
C ALA A 201 7.23 14.80 11.70
N TRP A 202 5.95 15.20 11.77
CA TRP A 202 4.97 14.93 10.73
C TRP A 202 5.33 15.53 9.37
N ARG A 203 5.80 16.78 9.36
CA ARG A 203 6.22 17.45 8.13
C ARG A 203 7.46 16.79 7.52
N LEU A 204 8.40 16.34 8.35
CA LEU A 204 9.58 15.60 7.88
C LEU A 204 9.21 14.22 7.32
N PHE A 205 8.31 13.50 7.98
CA PHE A 205 7.77 12.24 7.49
C PHE A 205 7.16 12.41 6.09
N ASN A 206 6.28 13.41 5.92
CA ASN A 206 5.65 13.66 4.63
C ASN A 206 6.64 14.11 3.55
N ALA A 207 7.56 15.02 3.86
CA ALA A 207 8.61 15.45 2.94
C ALA A 207 9.45 14.26 2.45
N THR A 208 9.81 13.34 3.36
CA THR A 208 10.55 12.13 3.01
C THR A 208 9.73 11.23 2.08
N THR A 209 8.47 11.00 2.42
CA THR A 209 7.59 10.14 1.60
C THR A 209 7.32 10.75 0.22
N PHE A 210 7.22 12.08 0.13
CA PHE A 210 7.05 12.80 -1.12
C PHE A 210 8.29 12.64 -2.02
N ALA A 211 9.49 12.82 -1.46
CA ALA A 211 10.76 12.63 -2.19
C ALA A 211 10.97 11.18 -2.68
N LEU A 212 10.30 10.21 -2.06
CA LEU A 212 10.33 8.80 -2.45
C LEU A 212 9.27 8.42 -3.51
N THR A 213 8.36 9.33 -3.86
CA THR A 213 7.36 9.09 -4.89
C THR A 213 8.05 8.71 -6.21
N GLY A 214 7.60 7.60 -6.82
CA GLY A 214 8.24 7.02 -8.01
C GLY A 214 9.31 5.95 -7.76
N ARG A 215 9.68 5.67 -6.49
CA ARG A 215 10.60 4.56 -6.11
C ARG A 215 10.11 3.63 -5.01
N VAL A 216 8.93 3.84 -4.43
CA VAL A 216 8.39 3.02 -3.32
C VAL A 216 8.26 1.53 -3.68
N ALA A 217 8.35 1.16 -4.96
CA ALA A 217 8.41 -0.24 -5.40
C ALA A 217 9.75 -0.96 -5.08
N GLU A 218 10.85 -0.27 -4.77
CA GLU A 218 12.19 -0.89 -4.77
C GLU A 218 12.72 -1.34 -3.39
N ASN A 219 12.20 -0.82 -2.27
CA ASN A 219 12.67 -1.23 -0.93
C ASN A 219 11.51 -1.37 0.08
N PRO A 220 10.93 -2.58 0.22
CA PRO A 220 9.86 -2.85 1.19
C PRO A 220 10.24 -2.52 2.65
N GLY A 221 11.53 -2.49 2.99
CA GLY A 221 12.02 -2.13 4.32
C GLY A 221 12.13 -0.63 4.59
N ALA A 222 12.05 0.22 3.55
CA ALA A 222 12.28 1.65 3.68
C ALA A 222 11.23 2.35 4.55
N THR A 223 9.95 1.99 4.43
CA THR A 223 8.87 2.56 5.25
C THR A 223 9.08 2.26 6.73
N ARG A 224 9.44 1.01 7.07
CA ARG A 224 9.73 0.63 8.46
C ARG A 224 10.94 1.40 9.02
N GLN A 225 12.00 1.54 8.22
CA GLN A 225 13.18 2.29 8.65
C GLN A 225 12.92 3.81 8.75
N LEU A 226 12.04 4.35 7.91
CA LEU A 226 11.56 5.73 8.05
C LEU A 226 10.90 5.92 9.41
N HIS A 227 9.92 5.08 9.77
CA HIS A 227 9.29 5.12 11.08
C HIS A 227 10.32 5.05 12.21
N ASN A 228 11.25 4.08 12.17
CA ASN A 228 12.28 3.97 13.20
C ASN A 228 13.12 5.25 13.39
N VAL A 229 13.43 5.99 12.31
CA VAL A 229 14.16 7.27 12.42
C VAL A 229 13.27 8.35 13.03
N ILE A 230 12.02 8.45 12.58
CA ILE A 230 11.11 9.49 13.07
C ILE A 230 10.68 9.23 14.51
N ASP A 231 10.45 7.97 14.89
CA ASP A 231 10.17 7.56 16.28
C ASP A 231 11.32 7.98 17.20
N GLY A 232 12.57 7.69 16.80
CA GLY A 232 13.76 8.02 17.60
C GLY A 232 13.99 9.53 17.81
N ILE A 233 13.47 10.40 16.94
CA ILE A 233 13.53 11.86 17.17
C ILE A 233 12.34 12.41 17.97
N CYS A 234 11.25 11.64 18.06
CA CYS A 234 10.08 11.96 18.88
C CYS A 234 10.29 11.53 20.34
N GLU A 235 11.18 10.58 20.60
CA GLU A 235 11.59 10.22 21.96
C GLU A 235 12.37 11.39 22.62
N PRO A 236 12.11 11.69 23.91
CA PRO A 236 12.91 12.65 24.64
C PRO A 236 14.35 12.14 24.73
N VAL A 237 15.31 13.02 24.44
CA VAL A 237 16.72 12.73 24.65
C VAL A 237 16.96 12.77 26.16
N ASN A 238 17.19 11.61 26.76
CA ASN A 238 17.65 11.48 28.15
C ASN A 238 19.03 12.11 28.33
#